data_AF-A0A3N5VEL3-F1
#
_entry.id   AF-A0A3N5VEL3-F1
#
_cell.length_a   1.000
_cell.length_b   1.000
_cell.length_c   1.000
_cell.angle_alpha   90.00
_cell.angle_beta   90.00
_cell.angle_gamma   90.00
#
_symmetry.space_group_name_H-M   'P 1'
#
loop_
_entity.id
_entity.type
_entity.pdbx_description
1 polymer ?
#
loop_
_entity_poly.entity_id
_entity_poly.type
_entity_poly.pdbx_seq_one_letter_code
_entity_poly.pdbx_strand_id
1 'polypeptide(L)'
;MVKAQLIPVKNVGHKVLTPGVREPSTGLRAFAERYFRMQVAGQAEGTQDAKRRDLACFLQFYVQLYGHDDSREWYKSVTEVFVKELACGTVPRPSKTGEPQPKRLSPSTIARTYATVRHFARWVHTYMAPFPFGCPTDGVKPPEEEEPK
;
A
#
# COMPACT_ATOMS: atom_id res chain seq x y z
N MET A 1 -48.97 -45.71 23.41
CA MET A 1 -47.73 -45.10 23.93
C MET A 1 -46.56 -45.76 23.21
N VAL A 2 -45.98 -45.12 22.19
CA VAL A 2 -44.91 -45.72 21.37
C VAL A 2 -43.58 -45.07 21.77
N LYS A 3 -42.66 -45.87 22.32
CA LYS A 3 -41.29 -45.46 22.68
C LYS A 3 -40.48 -45.24 21.41
N ALA A 4 -40.11 -43.99 21.14
CA ALA A 4 -39.12 -43.66 20.11
C ALA A 4 -37.72 -44.07 20.60
N GLN A 5 -37.09 -45.03 19.92
CA GLN A 5 -35.67 -45.31 20.11
C GLN A 5 -34.86 -44.34 19.21
N LEU A 6 -34.01 -43.53 19.83
CA LEU A 6 -33.03 -42.68 19.16
C LEU A 6 -31.91 -43.56 18.59
N ILE A 7 -31.81 -43.64 17.27
CA ILE A 7 -30.66 -44.24 16.58
C ILE A 7 -29.48 -43.26 16.72
N PRO A 8 -28.31 -43.68 17.22
CA PRO A 8 -27.14 -42.82 17.20
C PRO A 8 -26.63 -42.76 15.76
N VAL A 9 -26.94 -41.65 15.07
CA VAL A 9 -26.29 -41.32 13.81
C VAL A 9 -24.82 -41.10 14.12
N LYS A 10 -23.98 -42.07 13.73
CA LYS A 10 -22.53 -41.94 13.75
C LYS A 10 -22.19 -40.74 12.86
N ASN A 11 -21.88 -39.60 13.47
CA ASN A 11 -21.26 -38.47 12.76
C ASN A 11 -19.93 -38.97 12.23
N VAL A 12 -19.94 -39.39 10.96
CA VAL A 12 -18.73 -39.59 10.18
C VAL A 12 -18.06 -38.22 10.15
N GLY A 13 -16.98 -38.09 10.90
CA GLY A 13 -16.15 -36.91 10.92
C GLY A 13 -15.61 -36.67 9.53
N HIS A 14 -16.36 -35.91 8.72
CA HIS A 14 -15.82 -35.32 7.52
C HIS A 14 -14.79 -34.30 7.98
N LYS A 15 -13.55 -34.77 8.07
CA LYS A 15 -12.36 -33.93 8.12
C LYS A 15 -12.25 -33.27 6.75
N VAL A 16 -13.13 -32.30 6.49
CA VAL A 16 -12.96 -31.39 5.37
C VAL A 16 -11.69 -30.62 5.69
N LEU A 17 -10.58 -31.05 5.08
CA LEU A 17 -9.43 -30.18 4.91
C LEU A 17 -9.94 -29.03 4.06
N THR A 18 -10.42 -27.96 4.71
CA THR A 18 -10.66 -26.70 4.03
C THR A 18 -9.31 -26.37 3.38
N PRO A 19 -9.22 -26.27 2.04
CA PRO A 19 -7.99 -25.81 1.42
C PRO A 19 -7.69 -24.50 2.11
N GLY A 20 -6.51 -24.41 2.76
CA GLY A 20 -6.14 -23.24 3.54
C GLY A 20 -6.46 -22.00 2.72
N VAL A 21 -7.52 -21.29 3.11
CA VAL A 21 -7.94 -20.07 2.44
C VAL A 21 -6.74 -19.17 2.61
N ARG A 22 -5.94 -19.05 1.56
CA ARG A 22 -4.81 -18.14 1.55
C ARG A 22 -5.44 -16.78 1.74
N GLU A 23 -5.37 -16.26 2.96
CA GLU A 23 -5.92 -14.96 3.26
C GLU A 23 -5.40 -14.00 2.18
N PRO A 24 -6.29 -13.24 1.53
CA PRO A 24 -5.85 -12.31 0.51
C PRO A 24 -4.81 -11.41 1.15
N SER A 25 -3.58 -11.44 0.61
CA SER A 25 -2.47 -10.67 1.17
C SER A 25 -2.89 -9.21 1.35
N THR A 26 -2.95 -8.76 2.60
CA THR A 26 -3.24 -7.37 2.97
C THR A 26 -1.99 -6.50 2.91
N GLY A 27 -0.88 -7.05 2.38
CA GLY A 27 0.40 -6.37 2.30
C GLY A 27 0.41 -5.30 1.21
N LEU A 28 0.91 -4.12 1.56
CA LEU A 28 1.06 -2.99 0.65
C LEU A 28 1.97 -3.34 -0.54
N ARG A 29 2.97 -4.22 -0.37
CA ARG A 29 3.79 -4.68 -1.50
C ARG A 29 2.99 -5.50 -2.50
N ALA A 30 2.15 -6.41 -2.01
CA ALA A 30 1.27 -7.22 -2.86
C ALA A 30 0.26 -6.35 -3.61
N PHE A 31 -0.28 -5.32 -2.96
CA PHE A 31 -1.12 -4.32 -3.62
C PHE A 31 -0.35 -3.48 -4.62
N ALA A 32 0.89 -3.08 -4.33
CA ALA A 32 1.72 -2.32 -5.26
C ALA A 32 2.00 -3.08 -6.55
N GLU A 33 2.33 -4.37 -6.49
CA GLU A 33 2.52 -5.20 -7.68
C GLU A 33 1.26 -5.25 -8.56
N ARG A 34 0.09 -5.38 -7.92
CA ARG A 34 -1.20 -5.39 -8.60
C ARG A 34 -1.50 -4.03 -9.22
N TYR A 35 -1.24 -2.95 -8.49
CA TYR A 35 -1.38 -1.58 -8.97
C TYR A 35 -0.51 -1.34 -10.21
N PHE A 36 0.75 -1.76 -10.21
CA PHE A 36 1.62 -1.60 -11.37
C PHE A 36 1.10 -2.34 -12.60
N ARG A 37 0.66 -3.59 -12.41
CA ARG A 37 0.09 -4.40 -13.49
C ARG A 37 -1.19 -3.80 -14.07
N MET A 38 -2.07 -3.27 -13.23
CA MET A 38 -3.40 -2.82 -13.66
C MET A 38 -3.49 -1.34 -14.03
N GLN A 39 -2.69 -0.47 -13.39
CA GLN A 39 -2.82 0.99 -13.52
C GLN A 39 -1.62 1.66 -14.21
N VAL A 40 -0.47 0.97 -14.31
CA VAL A 40 0.78 1.59 -14.75
C VAL A 40 1.36 0.94 -16.02
N ALA A 41 1.08 -0.34 -16.27
CA ALA A 41 1.68 -1.10 -17.37
C ALA A 41 1.50 -0.49 -18.77
N GLY A 42 0.42 0.26 -19.02
CA GLY A 42 0.16 0.94 -20.30
C GLY A 42 0.79 2.32 -20.46
N GLN A 43 1.53 2.82 -19.47
CA GLN A 43 2.12 4.16 -19.50
C GLN A 43 3.51 4.15 -20.15
N ALA A 44 4.00 5.32 -20.56
CA ALA A 44 5.37 5.46 -21.07
C ALA A 44 6.41 4.98 -20.05
N GLU A 45 7.49 4.35 -20.50
CA GLU A 45 8.51 3.70 -19.65
C GLU A 45 9.06 4.62 -18.56
N GLY A 46 9.43 5.86 -18.92
CA GLY A 46 9.90 6.85 -17.96
C GLY A 46 8.88 7.18 -16.85
N THR A 47 7.59 7.17 -17.18
CA THR A 47 6.50 7.35 -16.20
C THR A 47 6.35 6.13 -15.30
N GLN A 48 6.47 4.92 -15.86
CA GLN A 48 6.45 3.70 -15.05
C GLN A 48 7.60 3.69 -14.04
N ASP A 49 8.81 4.02 -14.47
CA ASP A 49 10.00 4.04 -13.62
C ASP A 49 9.97 5.16 -12.57
N ALA A 50 9.37 6.29 -12.92
CA ALA A 50 9.05 7.35 -11.98
C ALA A 50 8.13 6.83 -10.86
N LYS A 51 6.98 6.24 -11.22
CA LYS A 51 6.02 5.69 -10.26
C LYS A 51 6.60 4.53 -9.43
N ARG A 52 7.41 3.66 -10.04
CA ARG A 52 8.12 2.57 -9.33
C ARG A 52 8.99 3.11 -8.21
N ARG A 53 9.84 4.09 -8.50
CA ARG A 53 10.72 4.71 -7.48
C ARG A 53 9.93 5.47 -6.42
N ASP A 54 8.88 6.18 -6.80
CA ASP A 54 8.04 6.93 -5.87
C ASP A 54 7.33 6.00 -4.87
N LEU A 55 6.72 4.92 -5.36
CA LEU A 55 6.01 3.98 -4.51
C LEU A 55 6.98 3.11 -3.69
N ALA A 56 8.12 2.73 -4.25
CA ALA A 56 9.18 2.04 -3.51
C ALA A 56 9.68 2.88 -2.32
N CYS A 57 9.85 4.20 -2.51
CA CYS A 57 10.22 5.15 -1.46
C CYS A 57 9.21 5.09 -0.28
N PHE A 58 7.91 5.16 -0.59
CA PHE A 58 6.86 5.06 0.41
C PHE A 58 6.82 3.70 1.12
N LEU A 59 6.91 2.58 0.37
CA LEU A 59 6.89 1.24 0.95
C LEU A 59 8.10 0.98 1.85
N GLN A 60 9.26 1.52 1.50
CA GLN A 60 10.45 1.44 2.34
C GLN A 60 10.27 2.23 3.63
N PHE A 61 9.79 3.48 3.55
CA PHE A 61 9.43 4.28 4.72
C PHE A 61 8.44 3.54 5.63
N TYR A 62 7.37 2.99 5.05
CA TYR A 62 6.33 2.29 5.81
C TYR A 62 6.88 1.08 6.59
N VAL A 63 7.69 0.26 5.92
CA VAL A 63 8.30 -0.91 6.55
C VAL A 63 9.37 -0.52 7.57
N GLN A 64 10.07 0.59 7.37
CA GLN A 64 10.99 1.13 8.39
C GLN A 64 10.25 1.62 9.63
N LEU A 65 9.06 2.22 9.47
CA LEU A 65 8.25 2.73 10.57
C LEU A 65 7.61 1.61 11.40
N TYR A 66 7.04 0.59 10.75
CA TYR A 66 6.25 -0.46 11.42
C TYR A 66 6.93 -1.83 11.51
N GLY A 67 7.93 -2.10 10.69
CA GLY A 67 8.55 -3.43 10.58
C GLY A 67 7.76 -4.44 9.73
N HIS A 68 6.58 -4.06 9.21
CA HIS A 68 5.74 -4.87 8.32
C HIS A 68 5.10 -3.97 7.24
N ASP A 69 4.33 -4.57 6.32
CA ASP A 69 3.64 -3.86 5.24
C ASP A 69 2.11 -4.03 5.28
N ASP A 70 1.52 -4.28 6.45
CA ASP A 70 0.07 -4.46 6.57
C ASP A 70 -0.69 -3.16 6.27
N SER A 71 -1.52 -3.17 5.22
CA SER A 71 -2.30 -2.02 4.79
C SER A 71 -3.32 -1.50 5.81
N ARG A 72 -3.75 -2.34 6.76
CA ARG A 72 -4.75 -1.95 7.78
C ARG A 72 -4.24 -0.91 8.77
N GLU A 73 -2.92 -0.80 8.88
CA GLU A 73 -2.23 0.17 9.76
C GLU A 73 -1.78 1.42 9.03
N TRP A 74 -2.16 1.56 7.75
CA TRP A 74 -1.94 2.79 7.01
C TRP A 74 -3.02 3.80 7.39
N TYR A 75 -2.69 4.63 8.38
CA TYR A 75 -3.52 5.74 8.83
C TYR A 75 -3.14 7.05 8.16
N LYS A 76 -4.02 8.06 8.25
CA LYS A 76 -3.76 9.42 7.74
C LYS A 76 -2.47 10.02 8.30
N SER A 77 -2.22 9.83 9.60
CA SER A 77 -1.02 10.32 10.28
C SER A 77 0.28 9.77 9.66
N VAL A 78 0.27 8.53 9.18
CA VAL A 78 1.41 7.91 8.49
C VAL A 78 1.73 8.67 7.20
N THR A 79 0.70 9.05 6.44
CA THR A 79 0.88 9.86 5.22
C THR A 79 1.40 11.26 5.55
N GLU A 80 0.91 11.89 6.62
CA GLU A 80 1.39 13.21 7.06
C GLU A 80 2.87 13.17 7.47
N VAL A 81 3.28 12.15 8.23
CA VAL A 81 4.69 11.92 8.60
C VAL A 81 5.52 11.65 7.35
N PHE A 82 5.06 10.80 6.44
CA PHE A 82 5.74 10.53 5.18
C PHE A 82 6.00 11.82 4.38
N VAL A 83 5.00 12.66 4.18
CA VAL A 83 5.14 13.91 3.42
C VAL A 83 6.14 14.86 4.10
N LYS A 84 6.09 14.96 5.43
CA LYS A 84 7.02 15.77 6.21
C LYS A 84 8.46 15.27 6.06
N GLU A 85 8.68 13.97 6.20
CA GLU A 85 10.00 13.35 6.08
C GLU A 85 10.54 13.40 4.65
N LEU A 86 9.68 13.22 3.66
CA LEU A 86 10.01 13.36 2.25
C LEU A 86 10.49 14.79 1.93
N ALA A 87 9.85 15.81 2.52
CA ALA A 87 10.26 17.20 2.38
C ALA A 87 11.56 17.54 3.13
N CYS A 88 11.80 16.90 4.28
CA CYS A 88 13.04 17.06 5.04
C CYS A 88 14.24 16.33 4.40
N GLY A 89 13.97 15.41 3.47
CA GLY A 89 14.99 14.57 2.84
C GLY A 89 15.47 13.42 3.73
N THR A 90 14.70 13.04 4.76
CA THR A 90 15.04 11.93 5.67
C THR A 90 14.67 10.57 5.08
N VAL A 91 13.68 10.52 4.18
CA VAL A 91 13.34 9.27 3.49
C VAL A 91 14.33 9.02 2.35
N PRO A 92 15.11 7.93 2.39
CA PRO A 92 16.00 7.59 1.29
C PRO A 92 15.17 7.18 0.07
N ARG A 93 15.38 7.87 -1.05
CA ARG A 93 14.77 7.53 -2.35
C ARG A 93 15.79 6.79 -3.22
N PRO A 94 15.43 5.63 -3.81
CA PRO A 94 16.28 4.97 -4.77
C PRO A 94 16.59 5.89 -5.96
N SER A 95 17.87 6.07 -6.28
CA SER A 95 18.29 6.76 -7.49
C SER A 95 17.98 5.91 -8.74
N LYS A 96 18.14 6.49 -9.94
CA LYS A 96 18.03 5.70 -11.20
C LYS A 96 19.05 4.55 -11.25
N THR A 97 20.20 4.73 -10.59
CA THR A 97 21.30 3.75 -10.51
C THR A 97 21.20 2.83 -9.28
N GLY A 98 20.15 2.96 -8.47
CA GLY A 98 19.90 2.10 -7.30
C GLY A 98 20.63 2.53 -6.02
N GLU A 99 21.62 3.42 -6.08
CA GLU A 99 22.30 3.91 -4.89
C GLU A 99 21.40 4.89 -4.09
N PRO A 100 21.39 4.81 -2.74
CA PRO A 100 20.68 5.77 -1.89
C PRO A 100 21.39 7.12 -1.99
N GLN A 101 20.71 8.14 -2.52
CA GLN A 101 21.22 9.50 -2.45
C GLN A 101 20.56 10.24 -1.29
N PRO A 102 21.31 10.63 -0.23
CA PRO A 102 20.84 11.58 0.77
C PRO A 102 20.84 12.98 0.14
N LYS A 103 19.91 13.22 -0.77
CA LYS A 103 19.75 14.52 -1.43
C LYS A 103 18.34 15.00 -1.20
N ARG A 104 18.21 16.25 -0.73
CA ARG A 104 16.91 16.94 -0.70
C ARG A 104 16.28 16.85 -2.09
N LEU A 105 15.08 16.31 -2.15
CA LEU A 105 14.33 16.15 -3.39
C LEU A 105 13.82 17.52 -3.86
N SER A 106 13.68 17.71 -5.17
CA SER A 106 13.03 18.91 -5.69
C SER A 106 11.56 18.96 -5.25
N PRO A 107 10.97 20.15 -5.06
CA PRO A 107 9.54 20.30 -4.76
C PRO A 107 8.65 19.52 -5.75
N SER A 108 8.98 19.58 -7.04
CA SER A 108 8.30 18.80 -8.09
C SER A 108 8.40 17.28 -7.92
N THR A 109 9.53 16.77 -7.41
CA THR A 109 9.70 15.34 -7.12
C THR A 109 8.89 14.94 -5.90
N ILE A 110 8.85 15.80 -4.88
CA ILE A 110 8.08 15.59 -3.65
C ILE A 110 6.58 15.54 -3.99
N ALA A 111 6.07 16.53 -4.72
CA ALA A 111 4.68 16.61 -5.18
C ALA A 111 4.29 15.39 -6.03
N ARG A 112 5.13 15.01 -7.01
CA ARG A 112 4.91 13.82 -7.85
C ARG A 112 4.90 12.52 -7.04
N THR A 113 5.81 12.38 -6.07
CA THR A 113 5.88 11.20 -5.20
C THR A 113 4.60 11.07 -4.37
N TYR A 114 4.17 12.17 -3.74
CA TYR A 114 2.91 12.22 -3.00
C TYR A 114 1.71 11.88 -3.89
N ALA A 115 1.65 12.43 -5.11
CA ALA A 115 0.59 12.11 -6.06
C ALA A 115 0.53 10.61 -6.40
N THR A 116 1.67 9.98 -6.67
CA THR A 116 1.76 8.52 -6.90
C THR A 116 1.19 7.73 -5.71
N VAL A 117 1.60 8.08 -4.49
CA VAL A 117 1.13 7.42 -3.25
C VAL A 117 -0.37 7.62 -3.06
N ARG A 118 -0.88 8.84 -3.31
CA ARG A 118 -2.31 9.16 -3.25
C ARG A 118 -3.14 8.35 -4.24
N HIS A 119 -2.69 8.25 -5.49
CA HIS A 119 -3.38 7.43 -6.50
C HIS A 119 -3.38 5.95 -6.12
N PHE A 120 -2.26 5.44 -5.61
CA PHE A 120 -2.17 4.08 -5.11
C PHE A 120 -3.14 3.82 -3.95
N ALA A 121 -3.13 4.67 -2.93
CA ALA A 121 -4.02 4.55 -1.77
C ALA A 121 -5.49 4.55 -2.19
N ARG A 122 -5.89 5.49 -3.05
CA ARG A 122 -7.27 5.53 -3.56
C ARG A 122 -7.65 4.29 -4.32
N TRP A 123 -6.76 3.80 -5.18
CA TRP A 123 -7.00 2.57 -5.92
C TRP A 123 -7.13 1.35 -5.00
N VAL A 124 -6.28 1.23 -3.97
CA VAL A 124 -6.39 0.16 -2.97
C VAL A 124 -7.72 0.24 -2.24
N HIS A 125 -8.09 1.43 -1.76
CA HIS A 125 -9.33 1.66 -1.02
C HIS A 125 -10.57 1.29 -1.84
N THR A 126 -10.58 1.66 -3.12
CA THR A 126 -11.72 1.44 -4.01
C THR A 126 -11.82 0.00 -4.51
N TYR A 127 -10.70 -0.64 -4.86
CA TYR A 127 -10.73 -1.88 -5.65
C TYR A 127 -10.14 -3.12 -4.97
N MET A 128 -9.26 -2.95 -3.97
CA MET A 128 -8.57 -4.08 -3.34
C MET A 128 -9.10 -4.36 -1.94
N ALA A 129 -8.97 -3.39 -1.05
CA ALA A 129 -9.33 -3.51 0.35
C ALA A 129 -9.59 -2.11 0.93
N PRO A 130 -10.82 -1.82 1.38
CA PRO A 130 -11.09 -0.58 2.08
C PRO A 130 -10.28 -0.46 3.37
N PHE A 131 -9.50 0.61 3.50
CA PHE A 131 -8.88 0.99 4.76
C PHE A 131 -9.91 1.19 5.89
N PRO A 132 -9.62 0.78 7.14
CA PRO A 132 -10.59 0.80 8.25
C PRO A 132 -11.19 2.18 8.57
N PHE A 133 -10.42 3.25 8.35
CA PHE A 133 -10.80 4.62 8.72
C PHE A 133 -10.91 5.56 7.51
N GLY A 134 -11.21 5.01 6.33
CA GLY A 134 -11.21 5.75 5.06
C GLY A 134 -9.82 5.85 4.43
N CYS A 135 -9.73 6.46 3.24
CA CYS A 135 -8.47 6.52 2.51
C CYS A 135 -7.41 7.33 3.29
N PRO A 136 -6.20 6.79 3.53
CA PRO A 136 -5.18 7.43 4.37
C PRO A 136 -4.54 8.68 3.76
N THR A 137 -4.98 9.07 2.57
CA THR A 137 -4.48 10.26 1.86
C THR A 137 -5.53 11.36 1.75
N ASP A 138 -6.74 11.12 2.25
CA ASP A 138 -7.81 12.12 2.23
C ASP A 138 -7.55 13.20 3.29
N GLY A 139 -7.71 14.47 2.87
CA GLY A 139 -7.46 15.62 3.71
C GLY A 139 -5.98 15.88 4.04
N VAL A 140 -5.03 15.17 3.42
CA VAL A 140 -3.60 15.48 3.50
C VAL A 140 -3.25 16.51 2.42
N LYS A 141 -2.69 17.65 2.84
CA LYS A 141 -2.31 18.72 1.92
C LYS A 141 -1.13 18.26 1.04
N PRO A 142 -1.19 18.46 -0.29
CA PRO A 142 -0.03 18.28 -1.13
C PRO A 142 1.10 19.21 -0.64
N PRO A 143 2.35 18.74 -0.65
CA PRO A 143 3.50 19.63 -0.46
C PRO A 143 3.51 20.70 -1.56
N GLU A 144 3.73 21.96 -1.17
CA GLU A 144 3.69 23.11 -2.08
C GLU A 144 4.72 22.93 -3.22
N GLU A 145 4.27 23.08 -4.46
CA GLU A 145 5.17 23.23 -5.60
C GLU A 145 5.71 24.67 -5.51
N GLU A 146 7.02 24.85 -5.30
CA GLU A 146 7.62 26.18 -5.50
C GLU A 146 7.38 26.57 -6.96
N GLU A 147 6.61 27.64 -7.19
CA GLU A 147 6.39 28.19 -8.52
C GLU A 147 7.74 28.54 -9.15
N PRO A 148 7.95 28.23 -10.45
CA PRO A 148 9.20 28.57 -11.11
C PRO A 148 9.39 30.09 -11.09
N LYS A 149 10.50 30.55 -10.49
CA LYS A 149 11.00 31.93 -10.62
C LYS A 149 11.59 32.19 -11.99
#